data_AF-A0A496SRM0-F1
#
_entry.id   AF-A0A496SRM0-F1
#
_cell.length_a   1.000
_cell.length_b   1.000
_cell.length_c   1.000
_cell.angle_alpha   90.00
_cell.angle_beta   90.00
_cell.angle_gamma   90.00
#
_symmetry.space_group_name_H-M   'P 1'
#
loop_
_entity.id
_entity.type
_entity.pdbx_description
1 polymer ?
#
loop_
_entity_poly.entity_id
_entity_poly.type
_entity_poly.pdbx_seq_one_letter_code
_entity_poly.pdbx_strand_id
1 'polypeptide(L)'
;MTHHAWCGSGAFLPVFTCVWYTMKDIYLLPLGGVSTKILCEISSWLERQFGLPCKIAEGIRLPDGVYSPIRSQYCSSLILQKLREMKPQDALRVLAVANVDLYVPQLNFVFGEADLTSGVAVISLCR
;
A
#
# COMPACT_ATOMS: atom_id res chain seq x y z
N MET A 1 -31.69 -29.75 -40.15
CA MET A 1 -30.51 -30.58 -39.85
C MET A 1 -29.96 -30.13 -38.51
N THR A 2 -30.44 -30.79 -37.47
CA THR A 2 -30.14 -30.57 -36.06
C THR A 2 -28.98 -31.47 -35.66
N HIS A 3 -27.87 -30.89 -35.20
CA HIS A 3 -26.84 -31.63 -34.49
C HIS A 3 -26.88 -31.19 -33.02
N HIS A 4 -27.63 -31.95 -32.23
CA HIS A 4 -27.55 -31.91 -30.78
C HIS A 4 -26.38 -32.79 -30.34
N ALA A 5 -25.38 -32.20 -29.68
CA ALA A 5 -24.38 -32.94 -28.93
C ALA A 5 -24.97 -33.24 -27.53
N TRP A 6 -25.25 -34.52 -27.28
CA TRP A 6 -25.79 -35.02 -26.02
C TRP A 6 -24.61 -35.41 -25.12
N CYS A 7 -24.32 -34.62 -24.08
CA CYS A 7 -23.37 -34.99 -23.04
C CYS A 7 -24.15 -35.28 -21.77
N GLY A 8 -24.23 -36.57 -21.41
CA GLY A 8 -24.97 -37.06 -20.27
C GLY A 8 -24.27 -36.72 -18.96
N SER A 9 -24.78 -35.72 -18.25
CA SER A 9 -24.78 -35.52 -16.80
C SER A 9 -25.52 -34.21 -16.54
N GLY A 10 -26.77 -34.30 -16.08
CA GLY A 10 -27.69 -33.16 -15.91
C GLY A 10 -27.31 -32.22 -14.76
N ALA A 11 -26.21 -31.49 -14.91
CA ALA A 11 -25.88 -30.33 -14.10
C ALA A 11 -25.39 -29.21 -15.02
N PHE A 12 -26.29 -28.29 -15.37
CA PHE A 12 -25.91 -26.97 -15.82
C PHE A 12 -25.26 -26.26 -14.62
N LEU A 13 -23.94 -26.37 -14.49
CA LEU A 13 -23.19 -25.46 -13.64
C LEU A 13 -23.25 -24.09 -14.31
N PRO A 14 -23.76 -23.03 -13.64
CA PRO A 14 -23.66 -21.70 -14.19
C PRO A 14 -22.18 -21.30 -14.15
N VAL A 15 -21.53 -21.31 -15.30
CA VAL A 15 -20.29 -20.54 -15.54
C VAL A 15 -20.72 -19.09 -15.76
N PHE A 16 -21.32 -18.48 -14.74
CA PHE A 16 -21.74 -17.09 -14.77
C PHE A 16 -21.29 -16.39 -13.50
N THR A 17 -20.16 -15.69 -13.67
CA THR A 17 -19.66 -14.59 -12.85
C THR A 17 -19.44 -14.94 -11.38
N CYS A 18 -18.29 -15.57 -11.09
CA CYS A 18 -17.51 -15.10 -9.95
C CYS A 18 -17.34 -13.60 -10.19
N VAL A 19 -18.11 -12.77 -9.48
CA VAL A 19 -17.88 -11.33 -9.41
C VAL A 19 -16.38 -11.17 -9.29
N TRP A 20 -15.76 -10.45 -10.22
CA TRP A 20 -14.33 -10.16 -10.25
C TRP A 20 -13.93 -9.60 -8.90
N TYR A 21 -13.59 -10.47 -7.94
CA TYR A 21 -13.01 -10.07 -6.69
C TYR A 21 -11.61 -9.63 -7.09
N THR A 22 -11.50 -8.34 -7.42
CA THR A 22 -10.22 -7.68 -7.55
C THR A 22 -9.60 -7.79 -6.17
N MET A 23 -8.74 -8.80 -6.00
CA MET A 23 -7.87 -8.92 -4.84
C MET A 23 -7.10 -7.61 -4.77
N LYS A 24 -7.48 -6.76 -3.83
CA LYS A 24 -6.79 -5.50 -3.61
C LYS A 24 -5.69 -5.76 -2.60
N ASP A 25 -4.46 -5.47 -3.00
CA ASP A 25 -3.27 -5.80 -2.23
C ASP A 25 -2.89 -4.63 -1.30
N ILE A 26 -2.10 -4.94 -0.27
CA ILE A 26 -1.37 -3.92 0.47
C ILE A 26 -0.10 -3.61 -0.32
N TYR A 27 0.17 -2.33 -0.56
CA TYR A 27 1.40 -1.88 -1.19
C TYR A 27 2.35 -1.33 -0.13
N LEU A 28 3.57 -1.86 -0.07
CA LEU A 28 4.65 -1.37 0.77
C LEU A 28 5.60 -0.53 -0.07
N LEU A 29 5.61 0.78 0.14
CA LEU A 29 6.37 1.74 -0.66
C LEU A 29 7.59 2.26 0.11
N PRO A 30 8.82 1.89 -0.26
CA PRO A 30 9.99 2.52 0.32
C PRO A 30 10.16 3.96 -0.17
N LEU A 31 10.33 4.89 0.77
CA LEU A 31 10.69 6.30 0.52
C LEU A 31 12.16 6.52 0.88
N GLY A 32 12.97 6.78 -0.13
CA GLY A 32 14.42 6.92 0.01
C GLY A 32 15.12 5.59 0.26
N GLY A 33 16.24 5.64 0.99
CA GLY A 33 17.06 4.46 1.28
C GLY A 33 16.50 3.64 2.45
N VAL A 34 15.72 2.61 2.15
CA VAL A 34 15.25 1.61 3.13
C VAL A 34 15.82 0.24 2.75
N SER A 35 16.34 -0.51 3.73
CA SER A 35 16.94 -1.81 3.46
C SER A 35 15.89 -2.83 2.99
N THR A 36 16.24 -3.62 1.98
CA THR A 36 15.37 -4.69 1.46
C THR A 36 15.00 -5.71 2.52
N LYS A 37 15.93 -6.01 3.44
CA LYS A 37 15.68 -6.91 4.57
C LYS A 37 14.51 -6.43 5.43
N ILE A 38 14.50 -5.15 5.82
CA ILE A 38 13.42 -4.57 6.63
C ILE A 38 12.10 -4.59 5.84
N LEU A 39 12.13 -4.25 4.55
CA LEU A 39 10.94 -4.28 3.70
C LEU A 39 10.34 -5.69 3.60
N CYS A 40 11.17 -6.72 3.42
CA CYS A 40 10.73 -8.11 3.42
C CYS A 40 10.10 -8.51 4.76
N GLU A 41 10.73 -8.14 5.89
CA GLU A 41 10.21 -8.43 7.24
C GLU A 41 8.84 -7.76 7.48
N ILE A 42 8.69 -6.48 7.11
CA ILE A 42 7.42 -5.75 7.22
C ILE A 42 6.38 -6.39 6.31
N SER A 43 6.71 -6.69 5.05
CA SER A 43 5.80 -7.31 4.09
C SER A 43 5.26 -8.65 4.61
N SER A 44 6.15 -9.56 5.05
CA SER A 44 5.75 -10.86 5.60
C SER A 44 4.98 -10.74 6.92
N TRP A 45 5.20 -9.68 7.70
CA TRP A 45 4.39 -9.41 8.89
C TRP A 45 2.99 -8.94 8.51
N LEU A 46 2.86 -7.99 7.58
CA LEU A 46 1.57 -7.48 7.08
C LEU A 46 0.71 -8.60 6.50
N GLU A 47 1.29 -9.47 5.67
CA GLU A 47 0.58 -10.60 5.08
C GLU A 47 0.02 -11.54 6.15
N ARG A 48 0.82 -11.86 7.17
CA ARG A 48 0.39 -12.74 8.26
C ARG A 48 -0.68 -12.11 9.15
N GLN A 49 -0.59 -10.80 9.43
CA GLN A 49 -1.55 -10.13 10.31
C GLN A 49 -2.89 -9.85 9.64
N PHE A 50 -2.87 -9.49 8.35
CA PHE A 50 -4.07 -9.06 7.64
C PHE A 50 -4.66 -10.13 6.72
N GLY A 51 -3.93 -11.22 6.42
CA GLY A 51 -4.39 -12.25 5.49
C GLY A 51 -4.54 -11.75 4.05
N LEU A 52 -3.85 -10.66 3.72
CA LEU A 52 -3.89 -10.00 2.41
C LEU A 52 -2.49 -10.00 1.80
N PRO A 53 -2.34 -10.18 0.47
CA PRO A 53 -1.05 -10.08 -0.19
C PRO A 53 -0.42 -8.69 0.02
N CYS A 54 0.91 -8.66 0.19
CA CYS A 54 1.66 -7.43 0.31
C CYS A 54 2.70 -7.32 -0.81
N LYS A 55 2.55 -6.32 -1.67
CA LYS A 55 3.47 -6.02 -2.76
C LYS A 55 4.47 -4.95 -2.32
N ILE A 56 5.76 -5.26 -2.36
CA ILE A 56 6.81 -4.25 -2.21
C ILE A 56 6.92 -3.49 -3.53
N ALA A 57 6.61 -2.21 -3.51
CA ALA A 57 6.67 -1.34 -4.69
C ALA A 57 8.12 -0.92 -5.00
N GLU A 58 8.34 -0.41 -6.21
CA GLU A 58 9.59 0.27 -6.54
C GLU A 58 9.79 1.50 -5.65
N GLY A 59 10.98 1.61 -5.06
CA GLY A 59 11.30 2.71 -4.16
C GLY A 59 11.40 4.04 -4.89
N ILE A 60 10.83 5.07 -4.29
CA ILE A 60 10.90 6.44 -4.82
C ILE A 60 11.71 7.33 -3.89
N ARG A 61 12.19 8.46 -4.42
CA ARG A 61 12.77 9.51 -3.58
C ARG A 61 11.67 10.13 -2.71
N LEU A 62 12.07 10.73 -1.59
CA LEU A 62 11.17 11.54 -0.79
C LEU A 62 10.59 12.67 -1.65
N PRO A 63 9.27 12.90 -1.65
CA PRO A 63 8.65 13.93 -2.48
C PRO A 63 9.16 15.34 -2.15
N ASP A 64 9.24 16.19 -3.17
CA ASP A 64 9.63 17.58 -3.00
C ASP A 64 8.62 18.36 -2.14
N GLY A 65 9.10 19.40 -1.45
CA GLY A 65 8.26 20.29 -0.65
C GLY A 65 7.77 19.69 0.68
N VAL A 66 8.15 18.45 1.02
CA VAL A 66 7.76 17.83 2.30
C VAL A 66 8.82 17.99 3.39
N TYR A 67 10.02 18.46 3.05
CA TYR A 67 11.12 18.70 3.99
C TYR A 67 11.05 20.10 4.63
N SER A 68 11.27 20.19 5.94
CA SER A 68 11.42 21.44 6.67
C SER A 68 12.89 21.66 7.07
N PRO A 69 13.59 22.65 6.47
CA PRO A 69 14.99 22.94 6.83
C PRO A 69 15.16 23.42 8.28
N ILE A 70 14.15 24.06 8.85
CA ILE A 70 14.18 24.58 10.23
C ILE A 70 14.15 23.42 11.24
N ARG A 71 13.42 22.34 10.92
CA ARG A 71 13.26 21.16 11.78
C ARG A 71 14.25 20.05 11.44
N SER A 72 14.81 20.06 10.24
CA SER A 72 15.51 18.91 9.66
C SER A 72 14.66 17.64 9.64
N GLN A 73 13.35 17.78 9.41
CA GLN A 73 12.34 16.72 9.46
C GLN A 73 11.39 16.82 8.26
N TYR A 74 10.65 15.75 8.00
CA TYR A 74 9.68 15.66 6.90
C TYR A 74 8.24 15.68 7.40
N CYS A 75 7.38 16.48 6.77
CA CYS A 75 5.98 16.62 7.13
C CYS A 75 5.19 15.41 6.64
N SER A 76 4.72 14.56 7.56
CA SER A 76 3.99 13.34 7.21
C SER A 76 2.68 13.65 6.49
N SER A 77 1.97 14.72 6.84
CA SER A 77 0.68 15.05 6.20
C SER A 77 0.86 15.43 4.72
N LEU A 78 1.97 16.11 4.38
CA LEU A 78 2.30 16.39 2.98
C LEU A 78 2.73 15.13 2.22
N ILE A 79 3.44 14.21 2.89
CA ILE A 79 3.73 12.89 2.32
C ILE A 79 2.43 12.14 2.01
N LEU A 80 1.47 12.09 2.95
CA LEU A 80 0.18 11.42 2.73
C LEU A 80 -0.58 12.01 1.54
N GLN A 81 -0.57 13.33 1.37
CA GLN A 81 -1.16 13.98 0.19
C GLN A 81 -0.53 13.45 -1.11
N LYS A 82 0.79 13.34 -1.16
CA LYS A 82 1.51 12.80 -2.33
C LYS A 82 1.23 11.33 -2.56
N LEU A 83 1.16 10.53 -1.49
CA LEU A 83 0.82 9.10 -1.61
C LEU A 83 -0.60 8.90 -2.16
N ARG A 84 -1.55 9.77 -1.80
CA ARG A 84 -2.91 9.73 -2.35
C ARG A 84 -2.90 9.92 -3.87
N GLU A 85 -2.10 10.86 -4.36
CA GLU A 85 -1.95 11.16 -5.80
C GLU A 85 -1.32 9.99 -6.57
N MET A 86 -0.44 9.22 -5.93
CA MET A 86 0.31 8.10 -6.55
C MET A 86 -0.31 6.72 -6.28
N LYS A 87 -1.41 6.63 -5.53
CA LYS A 87 -1.98 5.36 -5.08
C LYS A 87 -2.41 4.50 -6.30
N PRO A 88 -1.86 3.28 -6.45
CA PRO A 88 -2.28 2.38 -7.52
C PRO A 88 -3.77 2.04 -7.42
N GLN A 89 -4.43 1.88 -8.57
CA GLN A 89 -5.87 1.61 -8.62
C GLN A 89 -6.24 0.24 -8.03
N ASP A 90 -5.31 -0.73 -8.09
CA ASP A 90 -5.43 -2.06 -7.50
C ASP A 90 -4.99 -2.11 -6.01
N ALA A 91 -4.48 -1.01 -5.45
CA ALA A 91 -4.07 -0.96 -4.05
C ALA A 91 -5.27 -0.81 -3.12
N LEU A 92 -5.40 -1.74 -2.16
CA LEU A 92 -6.32 -1.58 -1.02
C LEU A 92 -5.81 -0.46 -0.11
N ARG A 93 -4.54 -0.60 0.27
CA ARG A 93 -3.81 0.30 1.17
C ARG A 93 -2.40 0.50 0.65
N VAL A 94 -1.84 1.68 0.87
CA VAL A 94 -0.42 1.96 0.66
C VAL A 94 0.19 2.30 2.01
N LEU A 95 1.20 1.54 2.43
CA LEU A 95 2.05 1.87 3.55
C LEU A 95 3.42 2.31 3.02
N ALA A 96 3.71 3.59 3.15
CA ALA A 96 5.04 4.10 2.91
C ALA A 96 5.95 3.85 4.12
N VAL A 97 7.19 3.44 3.86
CA VAL A 97 8.23 3.25 4.89
C VAL A 97 9.37 4.19 4.57
N ALA A 98 9.74 5.04 5.52
CA ALA A 98 10.77 6.05 5.32
C ALA A 98 11.84 5.96 6.42
N ASN A 99 13.11 6.07 6.06
CA ASN A 99 14.21 6.16 7.02
C ASN A 99 14.59 7.62 7.30
N VAL A 100 13.59 8.44 7.65
CA VAL A 100 13.75 9.87 7.97
C VAL A 100 12.82 10.25 9.12
N ASP A 101 13.18 11.28 9.87
CA ASP A 101 12.36 11.76 10.99
C ASP A 101 11.11 12.51 10.46
N LEU A 102 9.94 12.16 10.99
CA LEU A 102 8.64 12.65 10.55
C LEU A 102 8.03 13.58 11.59
N TYR A 103 7.27 14.57 11.13
CA TYR A 103 6.48 15.43 12.00
C TYR A 103 5.12 15.77 11.38
N VAL A 104 4.17 16.12 12.24
CA VAL A 104 2.97 16.90 11.89
C VAL A 104 3.07 18.26 12.58
N PRO A 105 2.39 19.30 12.08
CA PRO A 105 2.23 20.52 12.85
C PRO A 105 1.78 20.21 14.29
N GLN A 106 2.16 21.07 15.25
CA GLN A 106 1.88 20.90 16.68
C GLN A 106 2.62 19.77 17.44
N LEU A 107 3.28 18.82 16.77
CA LEU A 107 4.08 17.77 17.43
C LEU A 107 5.58 17.92 17.14
N ASN A 108 6.41 17.36 18.02
CA ASN A 108 7.87 17.36 17.85
C ASN A 108 8.32 16.33 16.82
N PHE A 109 7.73 15.14 16.84
CA PHE A 109 7.92 14.08 15.86
C PHE A 109 6.73 13.12 15.92
N VAL A 110 6.60 12.26 14.91
CA VAL A 110 5.66 11.14 14.87
C VAL A 110 6.34 9.90 14.33
N PHE A 111 5.94 8.72 14.81
CA PHE A 111 6.37 7.44 14.23
C PHE A 111 5.68 7.16 12.89
N GLY A 112 4.56 7.80 12.63
CA GLY A 112 3.81 7.67 11.40
C GLY A 112 2.50 8.44 11.44
N GLU A 113 1.85 8.50 10.28
CA GLU A 113 0.54 9.12 10.09
C GLU A 113 -0.25 8.29 9.07
N ALA A 114 -1.57 8.28 9.20
CA ALA A 114 -2.43 7.58 8.28
C ALA A 114 -3.66 8.42 7.92
N ASP A 115 -4.02 8.40 6.63
CA ASP A 115 -5.30 8.88 6.14
C ASP A 115 -6.18 7.66 5.83
N LEU A 116 -7.15 7.41 6.71
CA LEU A 116 -8.09 6.30 6.61
C LEU A 116 -9.04 6.43 5.41
N THR A 117 -9.37 7.66 5.01
CA THR A 117 -10.30 7.93 3.92
C THR A 117 -9.69 7.59 2.57
N SER A 118 -8.43 7.99 2.34
CA SER A 118 -7.72 7.60 1.10
C SER A 118 -6.99 6.27 1.19
N GLY A 119 -6.82 5.72 2.40
CA GLY A 119 -6.17 4.43 2.63
C GLY A 119 -4.68 4.47 2.34
N VAL A 120 -4.00 5.55 2.75
CA VAL A 120 -2.55 5.71 2.67
C VAL A 120 -1.99 6.00 4.05
N ALA A 121 -0.80 5.48 4.34
CA ALA A 121 -0.10 5.69 5.59
C ALA A 121 1.41 5.82 5.34
N VAL A 122 2.12 6.45 6.25
CA VAL A 122 3.58 6.50 6.28
C VAL A 122 4.07 6.17 7.68
N ILE A 123 5.16 5.40 7.77
CA ILE A 123 5.90 5.15 9.02
C ILE A 123 7.37 5.57 8.87
N SER A 124 7.95 6.03 9.97
CA SER A 124 9.37 6.31 10.11
C SER A 124 10.09 5.12 10.73
N LEU A 125 11.31 4.86 10.29
CA LEU A 125 12.26 3.95 10.95
C LEU A 125 13.31 4.70 11.80
N CYS A 126 13.26 6.03 11.82
CA CYS A 126 14.30 6.87 12.46
C CYS A 126 14.15 6.98 13.97
N ARG A 127 12.91 6.93 14.46
CA ARG A 127 12.52 6.99 15.87
C ARG A 127 11.64 5.80 16.16
#